data_AF-A0A2V6HEP4-F1
#
_entry.id   AF-A0A2V6HEP4-F1
#
_cell.length_a   1.000
_cell.length_b   1.000
_cell.length_c   1.000
_cell.angle_alpha   90.00
_cell.angle_beta   90.00
_cell.angle_gamma   90.00
#
_symmetry.space_group_name_H-M   'P 1'
#
loop_
_entity.id
_entity.type
_entity.pdbx_description
1 polymer ?
#
loop_
_entity_poly.entity_id
_entity_poly.type
_entity_poly.pdbx_seq_one_letter_code
_entity_poly.pdbx_strand_id
1 'polypeptide(L)'
;ARKAGEKAFRMANLTPRDMQGAEVHDCFSITEIVAYEILGFAEPGKGVELVKSGATTLPQVRSEKVKAPFEIPVNSGGGLIADGHPVGATGVRQVFEAYQQLSQRAAAHQIENVKKFLTFNMGGSLTTSVAMIWGRE
;
A
#
# COMPACT_ATOMS: atom_id res chain seq x y z
N ALA A 1 -0.06 -15.11 2.97
CA ALA A 1 -0.36 -13.73 2.57
C ALA A 1 -1.82 -13.28 2.70
N ARG A 2 -2.79 -13.71 1.86
CA ARG A 2 -4.18 -13.22 1.86
C ARG A 2 -4.87 -13.19 3.23
N LYS A 3 -4.71 -14.28 4.00
CA LYS A 3 -5.23 -14.39 5.38
C LYS A 3 -4.78 -13.25 6.31
N ALA A 4 -3.59 -12.67 6.12
CA ALA A 4 -3.10 -11.58 6.95
C ALA A 4 -3.89 -10.28 6.68
N GLY A 5 -4.08 -9.93 5.41
CA GLY A 5 -4.90 -8.76 5.02
C GLY A 5 -6.35 -8.92 5.47
N GLU A 6 -6.97 -10.08 5.21
CA GLU A 6 -8.35 -10.36 5.64
C GLU A 6 -8.53 -10.26 7.16
N LYS A 7 -7.54 -10.71 7.94
CA LYS A 7 -7.56 -10.57 9.40
C LYS A 7 -7.48 -9.11 9.82
N ALA A 8 -6.57 -8.33 9.25
CA ALA A 8 -6.41 -6.92 9.58
C ALA A 8 -7.71 -6.12 9.29
N PHE A 9 -8.28 -6.29 8.10
CA PHE A 9 -9.55 -5.65 7.72
C PHE A 9 -10.70 -6.05 8.64
N ARG A 10 -10.83 -7.34 8.96
CA ARG A 10 -11.84 -7.85 9.89
C ARG A 10 -11.68 -7.29 11.30
N MET A 11 -10.45 -7.25 11.82
CA MET A 11 -10.15 -6.71 13.15
C MET A 11 -10.50 -5.22 13.25
N ALA A 12 -10.30 -4.46 12.17
CA ALA A 12 -10.60 -3.02 12.12
C ALA A 12 -12.06 -2.71 11.74
N ASN A 13 -12.86 -3.71 11.35
CA ASN A 13 -14.18 -3.53 10.74
C ASN A 13 -14.15 -2.58 9.53
N LEU A 14 -13.17 -2.78 8.65
CA LEU A 14 -12.93 -1.99 7.44
C LEU A 14 -12.79 -2.90 6.22
N THR A 15 -12.85 -2.32 5.03
CA THR A 15 -12.63 -2.97 3.75
C THR A 15 -11.43 -2.37 3.03
N PRO A 16 -10.91 -3.03 1.97
CA PRO A 16 -9.84 -2.45 1.15
C PRO A 16 -10.20 -1.07 0.58
N ARG A 17 -11.49 -0.80 0.34
CA ARG A 17 -11.98 0.47 -0.20
C ARG A 17 -11.99 1.62 0.81
N ASP A 18 -11.84 1.32 2.09
CA ASP A 18 -11.72 2.34 3.13
C ASP A 18 -10.31 2.93 3.24
N MET A 19 -9.31 2.32 2.58
CA MET A 19 -7.92 2.76 2.65
C MET A 19 -7.67 3.89 1.67
N GLN A 20 -6.91 4.89 2.12
CA GLN A 20 -6.55 6.06 1.30
C GLN A 20 -5.10 6.02 0.84
N GLY A 21 -4.32 5.09 1.36
CA GLY A 21 -2.96 4.81 0.95
C GLY A 21 -2.47 3.49 1.51
N ALA A 22 -1.42 2.95 0.91
CA ALA A 22 -0.79 1.74 1.40
C ALA A 22 0.73 1.74 1.24
N GLU A 23 1.39 0.97 2.07
CA GLU A 23 2.78 0.55 1.92
C GLU A 23 2.82 -0.97 1.81
N VAL A 24 3.40 -1.49 0.73
CA VAL A 24 3.44 -2.93 0.43
C VAL A 24 4.87 -3.36 0.14
N HIS A 25 5.12 -4.66 0.28
CA HIS A 25 6.45 -5.22 0.13
C HIS A 25 6.78 -5.53 -1.35
N ASP A 26 7.25 -4.51 -2.06
CA ASP A 26 7.67 -4.52 -3.47
C ASP A 26 9.14 -4.94 -3.65
N CYS A 27 9.60 -6.04 -3.01
CA CYS A 27 10.98 -6.50 -3.22
C CYS A 27 11.29 -6.87 -4.69
N PHE A 28 10.23 -7.10 -5.49
CA PHE A 28 10.27 -7.09 -6.95
C PHE A 28 8.99 -6.43 -7.49
N SER A 29 8.99 -5.93 -8.72
CA SER A 29 7.79 -5.34 -9.34
C SER A 29 6.58 -6.29 -9.34
N ILE A 30 6.81 -7.58 -9.55
CA ILE A 30 5.75 -8.60 -9.51
C ILE A 30 5.15 -8.76 -8.10
N THR A 31 5.91 -8.55 -7.03
CA THR A 31 5.39 -8.72 -5.67
C THR A 31 4.44 -7.61 -5.29
N GLU A 32 4.67 -6.39 -5.79
CA GLU A 32 3.72 -5.28 -5.65
C GLU A 32 2.39 -5.58 -6.36
N ILE A 33 2.44 -6.04 -7.61
CA ILE A 33 1.26 -6.42 -8.40
C ILE A 33 0.45 -7.50 -7.67
N VAL A 34 1.13 -8.54 -7.18
CA VAL A 34 0.50 -9.63 -6.43
C VAL A 34 -0.05 -9.15 -5.08
N ALA A 35 0.59 -8.17 -4.43
CA ALA A 35 0.08 -7.57 -3.19
C ALA A 35 -1.28 -6.91 -3.39
N TYR A 36 -1.52 -6.24 -4.52
CA TYR A 36 -2.82 -5.64 -4.84
C TYR A 36 -3.95 -6.66 -4.85
N GLU A 37 -3.70 -7.84 -5.40
CA GLU A 37 -4.68 -8.93 -5.47
C GLU A 37 -4.85 -9.63 -4.13
N ILE A 38 -3.77 -9.77 -3.35
CA ILE A 38 -3.78 -10.32 -1.99
C ILE A 38 -4.60 -9.46 -1.05
N LEU A 39 -4.46 -8.14 -1.17
CA LEU A 39 -5.09 -7.14 -0.31
C LEU A 39 -6.50 -6.76 -0.76
N GLY A 40 -6.92 -7.19 -1.96
CA GLY A 40 -8.26 -6.95 -2.48
C GLY A 40 -8.44 -5.55 -3.10
N PHE A 41 -7.35 -4.90 -3.50
CA PHE A 41 -7.41 -3.66 -4.29
C PHE A 41 -7.76 -3.95 -5.75
N ALA A 42 -7.34 -5.12 -6.24
CA ALA A 42 -7.68 -5.67 -7.54
C ALA A 42 -8.23 -7.12 -7.41
N GLU A 43 -9.00 -7.53 -8.41
CA GLU A 43 -9.40 -8.94 -8.56
C GLU A 43 -8.17 -9.82 -8.91
N PRO A 44 -8.23 -11.15 -8.68
CA PRO A 44 -7.16 -12.05 -9.09
C PRO A 44 -6.82 -11.92 -10.58
N GLY A 45 -5.54 -11.76 -10.89
CA GLY A 45 -5.02 -11.52 -12.24
C GLY A 45 -5.24 -10.10 -12.78
N LYS A 46 -5.78 -9.17 -11.97
CA LYS A 46 -6.09 -7.79 -12.37
C LYS A 46 -5.19 -6.72 -11.73
N GLY A 47 -4.11 -7.13 -11.06
CA GLY A 47 -3.17 -6.19 -10.46
C GLY A 47 -2.48 -5.27 -11.48
N VAL A 48 -2.19 -5.79 -12.68
CA VAL A 48 -1.54 -5.00 -13.75
C VAL A 48 -2.45 -3.89 -14.27
N GLU A 49 -3.73 -4.18 -14.46
CA GLU A 49 -4.73 -3.19 -14.88
C GLU A 49 -4.87 -2.08 -13.85
N LEU A 50 -4.81 -2.40 -12.55
CA LEU A 50 -4.83 -1.41 -11.48
C LEU A 50 -3.63 -0.44 -11.61
N VAL A 51 -2.41 -0.97 -11.78
CA VAL A 51 -1.21 -0.12 -11.99
C VAL A 51 -1.33 0.73 -13.25
N LYS A 52 -1.70 0.11 -14.38
CA LYS A 52 -1.81 0.80 -15.68
C LYS A 52 -2.88 1.90 -15.68
N SER A 53 -3.88 1.80 -14.81
CA SER A 53 -4.91 2.82 -14.67
C SER A 53 -4.43 4.10 -13.98
N GLY A 54 -3.24 4.08 -13.34
CA GLY A 54 -2.71 5.16 -12.51
C GLY A 54 -3.29 5.22 -11.10
N ALA A 55 -4.17 4.29 -10.72
CA ALA A 55 -4.83 4.27 -9.42
C ALA A 55 -3.85 4.17 -8.23
N THR A 56 -2.69 3.54 -8.44
CA THR A 56 -1.66 3.37 -7.40
C THR A 56 -0.63 4.49 -7.37
N THR A 57 -0.64 5.38 -8.38
CA THR A 57 0.23 6.55 -8.43
C THR A 57 -0.30 7.65 -7.51
N LEU A 58 0.59 8.40 -6.88
CA LEU A 58 0.23 9.61 -6.14
C LEU A 58 -0.48 10.63 -7.05
N PRO A 59 -1.63 11.22 -6.66
CA PRO A 59 -2.40 12.10 -7.53
C PRO A 59 -1.62 13.28 -8.10
N GLN A 60 -0.70 13.84 -7.31
CA GLN A 60 0.04 15.06 -7.67
C GLN A 60 1.13 14.86 -8.73
N VAL A 61 1.53 13.61 -9.03
CA VAL A 61 2.55 13.30 -10.06
C VAL A 61 1.96 12.54 -11.26
N ARG A 62 0.64 12.38 -11.34
CA ARG A 62 0.00 11.70 -12.48
C ARG A 62 0.02 12.58 -13.72
N SER A 63 0.37 11.98 -14.86
CA SER A 63 0.28 12.63 -16.18
C SER A 63 -1.14 12.55 -16.78
N GLU A 64 -1.95 11.60 -16.33
CA GLU A 64 -3.29 11.34 -16.85
C GLU A 64 -4.31 11.19 -15.72
N LYS A 65 -5.59 11.42 -16.03
CA LYS A 65 -6.70 11.11 -15.11
C LYS A 65 -6.79 9.59 -14.90
N VAL A 66 -7.07 9.18 -13.67
CA VAL A 66 -7.24 7.75 -13.34
C VAL A 66 -8.48 7.20 -14.04
N LYS A 67 -8.31 6.02 -14.64
CA LYS A 67 -9.37 5.27 -15.33
C LYS A 67 -9.79 4.05 -14.50
N ALA A 68 -9.97 4.24 -13.20
CA ALA A 68 -10.39 3.21 -12.25
C ALA A 68 -11.44 3.79 -11.28
N PRO A 69 -12.38 2.97 -10.79
CA PRO A 69 -13.42 3.41 -9.85
C PRO A 69 -12.86 3.71 -8.44
N PHE A 70 -11.61 3.37 -8.18
CA PHE A 70 -10.96 3.48 -6.89
C PHE A 70 -9.47 3.82 -7.08
N GLU A 71 -8.97 4.69 -6.21
CA GLU A 71 -7.58 5.10 -6.16
C GLU A 71 -6.99 4.76 -4.81
N ILE A 72 -5.76 4.27 -4.80
CA ILE A 72 -5.01 3.99 -3.58
C ILE A 72 -3.53 4.21 -3.85
N PRO A 73 -2.99 5.41 -3.60
CA PRO A 73 -1.55 5.61 -3.72
C PRO A 73 -0.79 4.58 -2.89
N VAL A 74 0.11 3.85 -3.54
CA VAL A 74 0.90 2.80 -2.90
C VAL A 74 2.37 3.15 -3.00
N ASN A 75 3.10 2.93 -1.90
CA ASN A 75 4.54 3.16 -1.82
C ASN A 75 4.92 4.60 -2.20
N SER A 76 4.20 5.58 -1.66
CA SER A 76 4.36 7.02 -1.91
C SER A 76 5.80 7.52 -1.79
N GLY A 77 6.55 6.98 -0.83
CA GLY A 77 7.97 7.30 -0.62
C GLY A 77 8.94 6.57 -1.56
N GLY A 78 8.46 5.67 -2.42
CA GLY A 78 9.25 4.92 -3.40
C GLY A 78 9.38 3.41 -3.14
N GLY A 79 8.88 2.91 -2.00
CA GLY A 79 8.89 1.48 -1.69
C GLY A 79 10.29 0.88 -1.57
N LEU A 80 10.36 -0.44 -1.56
CA LEU A 80 11.62 -1.18 -1.50
C LEU A 80 12.46 -1.00 -2.76
N ILE A 81 11.83 -0.78 -3.92
CA ILE A 81 12.52 -0.64 -5.21
C ILE A 81 13.35 0.64 -5.26
N ALA A 82 12.79 1.78 -4.83
CA ALA A 82 13.46 3.08 -4.97
C ALA A 82 14.07 3.61 -3.66
N ASP A 83 13.40 3.45 -2.53
CA ASP A 83 13.89 3.96 -1.22
C ASP A 83 14.90 2.99 -0.57
N GLY A 84 14.76 1.69 -0.88
CA GLY A 84 15.72 0.64 -0.54
C GLY A 84 15.17 -0.44 0.39
N HIS A 85 15.90 -1.55 0.47
CA HIS A 85 15.44 -2.77 1.16
C HIS A 85 16.45 -3.37 2.15
N PRO A 86 16.81 -2.70 3.26
CA PRO A 86 17.43 -3.36 4.40
C PRO A 86 16.39 -4.25 5.09
N VAL A 87 16.45 -5.56 4.83
CA VAL A 87 15.37 -6.54 5.11
C VAL A 87 14.73 -6.41 6.49
N GLY A 88 15.53 -6.31 7.56
CA GLY A 88 15.01 -6.17 8.92
C GLY A 88 14.35 -4.82 9.21
N ALA A 89 14.77 -3.75 8.52
CA ALA A 89 14.26 -2.40 8.72
C ALA A 89 12.99 -2.12 7.90
N THR A 90 12.75 -2.84 6.80
CA THR A 90 11.63 -2.57 5.89
C THR A 90 10.28 -2.51 6.58
N GLY A 91 9.97 -3.44 7.49
CA GLY A 91 8.69 -3.42 8.21
C GLY A 91 8.53 -2.19 9.10
N VAL A 92 9.61 -1.74 9.73
CA VAL A 92 9.62 -0.53 10.56
C VAL A 92 9.46 0.71 9.69
N ARG A 93 10.14 0.77 8.54
CA ARG A 93 10.02 1.87 7.58
C ARG A 93 8.59 2.00 7.03
N GLN A 94 7.91 0.89 6.72
CA GLN A 94 6.50 0.93 6.30
C GLN A 94 5.61 1.59 7.35
N VAL A 95 5.83 1.30 8.65
CA VAL A 95 5.11 1.95 9.75
C VAL A 95 5.49 3.43 9.88
N PHE A 96 6.77 3.77 9.67
CA PHE A 96 7.22 5.15 9.65
C PHE A 96 6.56 5.96 8.52
N GLU A 97 6.41 5.40 7.32
CA GLU A 97 5.68 6.03 6.21
C GLU A 97 4.20 6.25 6.58
N ALA A 98 3.54 5.24 7.17
CA ALA A 98 2.17 5.39 7.65
C ALA A 98 2.04 6.53 8.67
N TYR A 99 3.00 6.63 9.61
CA TYR A 99 3.08 7.74 10.55
C TYR A 99 3.25 9.09 9.85
N GLN A 100 4.18 9.20 8.91
CA GLN A 100 4.44 10.43 8.16
C GLN A 100 3.19 10.89 7.39
N GLN A 101 2.52 9.97 6.70
CA GLN A 101 1.29 10.24 5.97
C GLN A 101 0.16 10.70 6.90
N LEU A 102 -0.14 9.93 7.95
CA LEU A 102 -1.23 10.23 8.89
C LEU A 102 -0.95 11.47 9.75
N SER A 103 0.32 11.82 9.99
CA SER A 103 0.72 13.02 10.73
C SER A 103 0.85 14.27 9.85
N GLN A 104 0.61 14.15 8.53
CA GLN A 104 0.75 15.23 7.55
C GLN A 104 2.20 15.76 7.45
N ARG A 105 3.17 14.86 7.48
CA ARG A 105 4.62 15.13 7.49
C ARG A 105 5.38 14.44 6.36
N ALA A 106 4.68 13.89 5.36
CA ALA A 106 5.28 13.18 4.23
C ALA A 106 5.81 14.11 3.11
N ALA A 107 5.95 15.41 3.38
CA ALA A 107 6.55 16.40 2.49
C ALA A 107 6.01 16.30 1.04
N ALA A 108 6.89 16.10 0.05
CA ALA A 108 6.53 16.09 -1.36
C ALA A 108 5.64 14.91 -1.79
N HIS A 109 5.59 13.82 -1.01
CA HIS A 109 4.81 12.62 -1.31
C HIS A 109 3.57 12.47 -0.40
N GLN A 110 3.13 13.57 0.21
CA GLN A 110 1.93 13.61 1.05
C GLN A 110 0.66 13.22 0.27
N ILE A 111 -0.11 12.28 0.84
CA ILE A 111 -1.47 11.96 0.42
C ILE A 111 -2.42 12.92 1.13
N GLU A 112 -3.23 13.63 0.36
CA GLU A 112 -4.21 14.58 0.89
C GLU A 112 -5.30 13.87 1.71
N ASN A 113 -5.66 14.47 2.85
CA ASN A 113 -6.76 14.03 3.71
C ASN A 113 -6.69 12.55 4.17
N VAL A 114 -5.50 11.95 4.17
CA VAL A 114 -5.31 10.56 4.61
C VAL A 114 -5.64 10.39 6.10
N LYS A 115 -6.57 9.48 6.38
CA LYS A 115 -7.01 9.09 7.73
C LYS A 115 -6.82 7.60 8.01
N LYS A 116 -6.76 6.77 6.96
CA LYS A 116 -6.57 5.32 7.06
C LYS A 116 -5.49 4.87 6.09
N PHE A 117 -4.48 4.19 6.61
CA PHE A 117 -3.31 3.75 5.85
C PHE A 117 -2.97 2.30 6.17
N LEU A 118 -2.73 1.50 5.14
CA LEU A 118 -2.39 0.08 5.28
C LEU A 118 -0.87 -0.12 5.18
N THR A 119 -0.29 -0.98 6.01
CA THR A 119 1.06 -1.51 5.78
C THR A 119 1.01 -3.02 5.63
N PHE A 120 1.64 -3.56 4.59
CA PHE A 120 1.72 -4.97 4.30
C PHE A 120 3.17 -5.39 4.05
N ASN A 121 3.70 -6.17 4.98
CA ASN A 121 5.05 -6.71 4.94
C ASN A 121 5.02 -8.22 4.66
N MET A 122 6.03 -8.75 3.96
CA MET A 122 6.20 -10.17 3.74
C MET A 122 7.65 -10.62 3.97
N GLY A 123 7.83 -11.89 4.30
CA GLY A 123 9.14 -12.52 4.45
C GLY A 123 9.21 -13.82 3.66
N GLY A 124 10.38 -14.10 3.07
CA GLY A 124 10.57 -15.20 2.12
C GLY A 124 9.66 -15.07 0.89
N SER A 125 9.33 -16.19 0.25
CA SER A 125 8.40 -16.25 -0.88
C SER A 125 6.94 -16.27 -0.40
N LEU A 126 6.49 -15.19 0.26
CA LEU A 126 5.16 -15.05 0.88
C LEU A 126 4.88 -16.03 2.04
N THR A 127 5.93 -16.62 2.64
CA THR A 127 5.79 -17.62 3.72
C THR A 127 5.33 -16.96 5.03
N THR A 128 5.83 -15.76 5.30
CA THR A 128 5.40 -14.92 6.42
C THR A 128 4.77 -13.64 5.87
N SER A 129 3.68 -13.18 6.48
CA SER A 129 3.03 -11.91 6.09
C SER A 129 2.44 -11.22 7.31
N VAL A 130 2.65 -9.91 7.39
CA VAL A 130 2.10 -9.05 8.45
C VAL A 130 1.34 -7.92 7.77
N ALA A 131 0.08 -7.72 8.15
CA ALA A 131 -0.75 -6.62 7.68
C ALA A 131 -1.22 -5.81 8.89
N MET A 132 -1.12 -4.49 8.82
CA MET A 132 -1.56 -3.58 9.88
C MET A 132 -2.31 -2.41 9.24
N ILE A 133 -3.38 -1.96 9.90
CA ILE A 133 -4.16 -0.79 9.51
C ILE A 133 -3.92 0.29 10.55
N TRP A 134 -3.53 1.45 10.09
CA TRP A 134 -3.26 2.64 10.90
C TRP A 134 -4.34 3.67 10.64
N GLY A 135 -4.81 4.32 11.69
CA GLY A 135 -5.90 5.28 11.63
C GLY A 135 -5.63 6.51 12.47
N ARG A 136 -6.19 7.64 12.04
CA ARG A 136 -6.30 8.87 12.85
C ARG A 136 -7.72 9.41 12.74
N GLU A 137 -8.30 9.79 13.88
CA GLU A 137 -9.63 10.40 13.98
C GLU A 137 -9.68 11.76 13.25
#